data_AF-A0A1A9W249-F1
#
_entry.id   AF-A0A1A9W249-F1
#
_cell.length_a   1.000
_cell.length_b   1.000
_cell.length_c   1.000
_cell.angle_alpha   90.00
_cell.angle_beta   90.00
_cell.angle_gamma   90.00
#
_symmetry.space_group_name_H-M   'P 1'
#
loop_
_entity.id
_entity.type
_entity.pdbx_description
1 polymer ?
#
loop_
_entity_poly.entity_id
_entity_poly.type
_entity_poly.pdbx_seq_one_letter_code
_entity_poly.pdbx_strand_id
1 'polypeptide(L)'
;MPPNQYPYAFTACAVALMSCSMRVLPGLQGRRSHRAKQIMTSLTDFALLPLINIEIYLGAKPLYAFIHAFSLIPLGIDILIKLFGIKCDDEIKESMKFANNFIHMASLAVISVIESNFWYFFVMLLYLMAQASLSYGHQNSKWTERMHLLFFTLFFLVSSKAVTDRNVVVNGILLGSTGHALVSVSPFQHPYAFCACAVGFCHAFAGLVESIACEDRCATCFKRLTCSCIEMMTLPMLNIDFYLKSEQSSPLALGHGLFVVPLAFDLLTKVSPNADVEDISTQTLKDLTILGNIVSLLFLAANENNAVYGMMVLAAFIAKYGAMIMDNIIAGTGECIGLLGYSVLFGLVPMALKNGTHTLVS
;
A
#
# COMPACT_ATOMS: atom_id res chain seq x y z
N MET A 1 10.44 -1.01 -7.06
CA MET A 1 10.96 -2.04 -7.98
C MET A 1 12.37 -1.66 -8.38
N PRO A 2 13.37 -2.55 -8.25
CA PRO A 2 14.73 -2.26 -8.69
C PRO A 2 14.80 -2.10 -10.22
N PRO A 3 15.33 -0.98 -10.76
CA PRO A 3 15.33 -0.71 -12.21
C PRO A 3 16.19 -1.72 -12.99
N ASN A 4 17.21 -2.29 -12.37
CA ASN A 4 18.09 -3.28 -13.00
C ASN A 4 17.42 -4.66 -13.14
N GLN A 5 16.37 -4.93 -12.36
CA GLN A 5 15.65 -6.22 -12.37
C GLN A 5 14.31 -6.11 -13.10
N TYR A 6 13.59 -5.00 -12.91
CA TYR A 6 12.25 -4.80 -13.46
C TYR A 6 12.14 -3.43 -14.16
N PRO A 7 12.84 -3.24 -15.30
CA PRO A 7 12.98 -1.93 -15.92
C PRO A 7 11.66 -1.36 -16.44
N TYR A 8 10.74 -2.18 -16.95
CA TYR A 8 9.48 -1.72 -17.52
C TYR A 8 8.49 -1.37 -16.41
N ALA A 9 8.38 -2.21 -15.39
CA ALA A 9 7.52 -1.92 -14.25
C ALA A 9 8.02 -0.72 -13.43
N PHE A 10 9.34 -0.57 -13.26
CA PHE A 10 9.93 0.64 -12.70
C PHE A 10 9.57 1.89 -13.52
N THR A 11 9.67 1.81 -14.86
CA THR A 11 9.30 2.92 -15.76
C THR A 11 7.83 3.28 -15.63
N ALA A 12 6.94 2.29 -15.52
CA ALA A 12 5.51 2.51 -15.28
C ALA A 12 5.27 3.27 -13.95
N CYS A 13 5.91 2.84 -12.86
CA CYS A 13 5.84 3.54 -11.58
C CYS A 13 6.38 4.97 -11.66
N ALA A 14 7.51 5.19 -12.34
CA ALA A 14 8.11 6.51 -12.50
C ALA A 14 7.18 7.45 -13.29
N VAL A 15 6.57 6.97 -14.38
CA VAL A 15 5.57 7.72 -15.15
C VAL A 15 4.38 8.11 -14.27
N ALA A 16 3.84 7.17 -13.48
CA ALA A 16 2.71 7.44 -12.59
C ALA A 16 3.05 8.49 -11.52
N LEU A 17 4.21 8.37 -10.87
CA LEU A 17 4.68 9.35 -9.87
C LEU A 17 4.83 10.74 -10.47
N MET A 18 5.49 10.85 -11.62
CA MET A 18 5.67 12.13 -12.33
C MET A 18 4.32 12.75 -12.72
N SER A 19 3.38 11.94 -13.21
CA SER A 19 2.03 12.39 -13.53
C SER A 19 1.27 12.90 -12.30
N CYS A 20 1.39 12.23 -11.16
CA CYS A 20 0.81 12.68 -9.89
C CYS A 20 1.44 14.00 -9.43
N SER A 21 2.77 14.12 -9.43
CA SER A 21 3.47 15.35 -9.03
C SER A 21 3.08 16.55 -9.90
N MET A 22 2.91 16.35 -11.21
CA MET A 22 2.49 17.43 -12.12
C MET A 22 1.04 17.89 -11.92
N ARG A 23 0.16 17.06 -11.34
CA ARG A 23 -1.20 17.48 -10.96
C ARG A 23 -1.22 18.31 -9.68
N VAL A 24 -0.27 18.07 -8.78
CA VAL A 24 -0.23 18.71 -7.45
C VAL A 24 0.36 20.13 -7.49
N LEU A 25 1.28 20.45 -8.41
CA LEU A 25 1.94 21.77 -8.49
C LEU A 25 1.01 22.87 -9.07
N PRO A 26 0.40 23.73 -8.23
CA PRO A 26 -0.50 24.78 -8.68
C PRO A 26 0.35 26.04 -8.92
N GLY A 27 0.88 26.21 -10.14
CA GLY A 27 1.66 27.43 -10.44
C GLY A 27 2.42 27.47 -11.76
N LEU A 28 2.62 26.35 -12.44
CA LEU A 28 3.31 26.30 -13.74
C LEU A 28 2.32 26.57 -14.89
N GLN A 29 1.82 27.79 -15.03
CA GLN A 29 0.94 28.23 -16.14
C GLN A 29 1.72 28.77 -17.36
N GLY A 30 2.82 28.12 -17.75
CA GLY A 30 3.59 28.47 -18.96
C GLY A 30 3.23 27.59 -20.18
N ARG A 31 3.42 28.10 -21.40
CA ARG A 31 3.22 27.35 -22.67
C ARG A 31 4.01 26.02 -22.73
N ARG A 32 5.19 25.97 -22.09
CA ARG A 32 6.00 24.74 -21.93
C ARG A 32 5.35 23.71 -21.00
N SER A 33 4.67 24.17 -19.95
CA SER A 33 3.95 23.32 -19.00
C SER A 33 2.77 22.60 -19.66
N HIS A 34 2.08 23.26 -20.60
CA HIS A 34 0.98 22.66 -21.35
C HIS A 34 1.42 21.44 -22.18
N ARG A 35 2.53 21.54 -22.93
CA ARG A 35 3.06 20.42 -23.71
C ARG A 35 3.51 19.26 -22.82
N ALA A 36 4.25 19.56 -21.74
CA ALA A 36 4.68 18.53 -20.79
C ALA A 36 3.48 17.78 -20.18
N LYS A 37 2.42 18.51 -19.81
CA LYS A 37 1.18 17.92 -19.31
C LYS A 37 0.51 17.01 -20.36
N GLN A 38 0.45 17.43 -21.62
CA GLN A 38 -0.12 16.62 -22.70
C GLN A 38 0.66 15.32 -22.95
N ILE A 39 2.00 15.38 -22.88
CA ILE A 39 2.88 14.21 -23.01
C ILE A 39 2.71 13.27 -21.81
N MET A 40 2.65 13.79 -20.58
CA MET A 40 2.43 12.96 -19.40
C MET A 40 1.05 12.29 -19.42
N THR A 41 0.02 12.97 -19.92
CA THR A 41 -1.28 12.34 -20.17
C THR A 41 -1.16 11.20 -21.18
N SER A 42 -0.41 11.37 -22.28
CA SER A 42 -0.14 10.27 -23.23
C SER A 42 0.51 9.06 -22.55
N LEU A 43 1.55 9.31 -21.76
CA LEU A 43 2.29 8.27 -21.06
C LEU A 43 1.40 7.52 -20.07
N THR A 44 0.55 8.25 -19.35
CA THR A 44 -0.38 7.63 -18.38
C THR A 44 -1.44 6.78 -19.09
N ASP A 45 -1.93 7.26 -20.23
CA ASP A 45 -3.00 6.60 -20.99
C ASP A 45 -2.52 5.36 -21.76
N PHE A 46 -1.31 5.40 -22.32
CA PHE A 46 -0.82 4.37 -23.23
C PHE A 46 0.34 3.54 -22.68
N ALA A 47 1.12 3.99 -21.69
CA ALA A 47 2.34 3.29 -21.30
C ALA A 47 2.13 2.33 -20.11
N LEU A 48 1.26 2.68 -19.16
CA LEU A 48 1.27 2.01 -17.85
C LEU A 48 0.91 0.53 -17.90
N LEU A 49 -0.26 0.19 -18.45
CA LEU A 49 -0.69 -1.19 -18.57
C LEU A 49 0.25 -2.00 -19.50
N PRO A 50 0.67 -1.46 -20.67
CA PRO A 50 1.65 -2.16 -21.50
C PRO A 50 2.98 -2.46 -20.82
N LEU A 51 3.56 -1.50 -20.11
CA LEU A 51 4.83 -1.67 -19.42
C LEU A 51 4.73 -2.74 -18.32
N ILE A 52 3.63 -2.77 -17.57
CA ILE A 52 3.37 -3.84 -16.59
C ILE A 52 3.20 -5.19 -17.28
N ASN A 53 2.45 -5.28 -18.38
CA ASN A 53 2.30 -6.53 -19.13
C ASN A 53 3.63 -7.02 -19.70
N ILE A 54 4.44 -6.14 -20.29
CA ILE A 54 5.77 -6.51 -20.81
C ILE A 54 6.58 -7.15 -19.69
N GLU A 55 6.61 -6.55 -18.49
CA GLU A 55 7.33 -7.10 -17.35
C GLU A 55 6.79 -8.46 -16.89
N ILE A 56 5.46 -8.60 -16.76
CA ILE A 56 4.81 -9.89 -16.41
C ILE A 56 5.18 -10.97 -17.43
N TYR A 57 5.11 -10.66 -18.72
CA TYR A 57 5.44 -11.60 -19.78
C TYR A 57 6.93 -11.88 -19.89
N LEU A 58 7.82 -10.96 -19.52
CA LEU A 58 9.26 -11.25 -19.43
C LEU A 58 9.54 -12.32 -18.36
N GLY A 59 8.82 -12.26 -17.22
CA GLY A 59 8.92 -13.27 -16.17
C GLY A 59 8.30 -14.62 -16.57
N ALA A 60 7.11 -14.61 -17.18
CA ALA A 60 6.36 -15.83 -17.47
C ALA A 60 6.69 -16.48 -18.83
N LYS A 61 6.67 -15.69 -19.92
CA LYS A 61 6.83 -16.16 -21.31
C LYS A 61 7.53 -15.10 -22.19
N PRO A 62 8.88 -15.03 -22.20
CA PRO A 62 9.64 -13.95 -22.83
C PRO A 62 9.33 -13.68 -24.30
N LEU A 63 8.98 -14.70 -25.08
CA LEU A 63 8.62 -14.56 -26.49
C LEU A 63 7.38 -13.66 -26.70
N TYR A 64 6.42 -13.69 -25.78
CA TYR A 64 5.21 -12.88 -25.86
C TYR A 64 5.43 -11.45 -25.35
N ALA A 65 6.45 -11.22 -24.52
CA ALA A 65 6.80 -9.86 -24.07
C ALA A 65 7.17 -8.96 -25.26
N PHE A 66 7.85 -9.52 -26.27
CA PHE A 66 8.17 -8.78 -27.50
C PHE A 66 6.92 -8.34 -28.26
N ILE A 67 5.89 -9.19 -28.33
CA ILE A 67 4.60 -8.86 -28.96
C ILE A 67 3.95 -7.69 -28.21
N HIS A 68 4.02 -7.69 -26.88
CA HIS A 68 3.52 -6.59 -26.05
C HIS A 68 4.34 -5.31 -26.16
N ALA A 69 5.59 -5.32 -26.63
CA ALA A 69 6.34 -4.09 -26.86
C ALA A 69 5.77 -3.26 -28.03
N PHE A 70 5.16 -3.89 -29.03
CA PHE A 70 4.54 -3.19 -30.17
C PHE A 70 3.33 -2.33 -29.77
N SER A 71 2.74 -2.59 -28.63
CA SER A 71 1.63 -1.80 -28.11
C SER A 71 2.05 -0.41 -27.60
N LEU A 72 3.36 -0.13 -27.54
CA LEU A 72 3.92 1.20 -27.35
C LEU A 72 3.96 2.04 -28.64
N ILE A 73 3.66 1.46 -29.81
CA ILE A 73 3.56 2.22 -31.08
C ILE A 73 2.47 3.31 -30.99
N PRO A 74 1.23 3.03 -30.54
CA PRO A 74 0.22 4.05 -30.30
C PRO A 74 0.70 5.24 -29.45
N LEU A 75 1.48 4.97 -28.40
CA LEU A 75 2.10 6.02 -27.57
C LEU A 75 3.06 6.89 -28.37
N GLY A 76 3.94 6.28 -29.18
CA GLY A 76 4.88 7.01 -30.04
C GLY A 76 4.16 7.90 -31.04
N ILE A 77 3.09 7.39 -31.67
CA ILE A 77 2.26 8.14 -32.60
C ILE A 77 1.59 9.34 -31.91
N ASP A 78 0.95 9.14 -30.75
CA ASP A 78 0.28 10.22 -30.00
C ASP A 78 1.27 11.30 -29.53
N ILE A 79 2.47 10.92 -29.09
CA ILE A 79 3.53 11.87 -28.72
C ILE A 79 4.00 12.67 -29.94
N LEU A 80 4.23 12.03 -31.09
CA LEU A 80 4.66 12.72 -32.31
C LEU A 80 3.60 13.74 -32.76
N ILE A 81 2.33 13.34 -32.80
CA ILE A 81 1.20 14.22 -33.12
C ILE A 81 1.20 15.46 -32.22
N LYS A 82 1.34 15.27 -30.90
CA LYS A 82 1.37 16.36 -29.90
C LYS A 82 2.60 17.26 -30.03
N LEU A 83 3.76 16.70 -30.38
CA LEU A 83 4.99 17.48 -30.57
C LEU A 83 4.95 18.35 -31.83
N PHE A 84 4.42 17.82 -32.93
CA PHE A 84 4.34 18.51 -34.22
C PHE A 84 3.07 19.35 -34.40
N GLY A 85 2.10 19.26 -33.48
CA GLY A 85 0.86 20.02 -33.54
C GLY A 85 -0.05 19.59 -34.69
N ILE A 86 0.07 18.34 -35.14
CA ILE A 86 -0.79 17.77 -36.17
C ILE A 86 -2.17 17.59 -35.56
N LYS A 87 -3.22 18.09 -36.22
CA LYS A 87 -4.60 17.80 -35.81
C LYS A 87 -4.88 16.34 -36.15
N CYS A 88 -4.90 15.49 -35.12
CA CYS A 88 -5.44 14.15 -35.23
C CYS A 88 -6.91 14.19 -34.82
N ASP A 89 -7.71 13.31 -35.41
CA ASP A 89 -9.08 13.10 -35.00
C ASP A 89 -9.09 12.50 -33.58
N ASP A 90 -9.80 13.15 -32.67
CA ASP A 90 -9.95 12.66 -31.29
C ASP A 90 -10.59 11.26 -31.26
N GLU A 91 -11.42 10.93 -32.27
CA GLU A 91 -12.04 9.61 -32.41
C GLU A 91 -11.01 8.50 -32.70
N ILE A 92 -10.03 8.78 -33.56
CA ILE A 92 -8.95 7.83 -33.88
C ILE A 92 -8.10 7.59 -32.63
N LYS A 93 -7.79 8.66 -31.89
CA LYS A 93 -6.99 8.57 -30.67
C LYS A 93 -7.68 7.74 -29.58
N GLU A 94 -8.96 7.98 -29.33
CA GLU A 94 -9.72 7.20 -28.34
C GLU A 94 -9.89 5.74 -28.79
N SER A 95 -10.08 5.50 -30.09
CA SER A 95 -10.15 4.14 -30.65
C SER A 95 -8.82 3.38 -30.47
N MET A 96 -7.69 4.03 -30.74
CA MET A 96 -6.35 3.45 -30.52
C MET A 96 -6.11 3.15 -29.05
N LYS A 97 -6.51 4.07 -28.14
CA LYS A 97 -6.41 3.87 -26.69
C LYS A 97 -7.24 2.68 -26.22
N PHE A 98 -8.50 2.60 -26.68
CA PHE A 98 -9.40 1.50 -26.34
C PHE A 98 -8.84 0.16 -26.83
N ALA A 99 -8.44 0.07 -28.09
CA ALA A 99 -7.89 -1.16 -28.67
C ALA A 99 -6.63 -1.61 -27.92
N ASN A 100 -5.73 -0.67 -27.60
CA ASN A 100 -4.53 -0.95 -26.84
C ASN A 100 -4.86 -1.55 -25.46
N ASN A 101 -5.71 -0.87 -24.70
CA ASN A 101 -6.10 -1.32 -23.36
C ASN A 101 -6.83 -2.66 -23.40
N PHE A 102 -7.72 -2.87 -24.38
CA PHE A 102 -8.45 -4.11 -24.54
C PHE A 102 -7.53 -5.30 -24.78
N ILE A 103 -6.57 -5.17 -25.71
CA ILE A 103 -5.58 -6.23 -25.99
C ILE A 103 -4.80 -6.58 -24.72
N HIS A 104 -4.37 -5.59 -23.97
CA HIS A 104 -3.63 -5.82 -22.73
C HIS A 104 -4.47 -6.47 -21.63
N MET A 105 -5.72 -6.06 -21.45
CA MET A 105 -6.63 -6.69 -20.50
C MET A 105 -6.91 -8.15 -20.89
N ALA A 106 -7.20 -8.41 -22.17
CA ALA A 106 -7.40 -9.76 -22.68
C ALA A 106 -6.15 -10.63 -22.47
N SER A 107 -4.96 -10.09 -22.72
CA SER A 107 -3.71 -10.81 -22.50
C SER A 107 -3.44 -11.14 -21.03
N LEU A 108 -3.84 -10.27 -20.09
CA LEU A 108 -3.75 -10.53 -18.65
C LEU A 108 -4.73 -11.62 -18.21
N ALA A 109 -5.95 -11.61 -18.75
CA ALA A 109 -6.92 -12.67 -18.50
C ALA A 109 -6.39 -14.03 -19.00
N VAL A 110 -5.83 -14.07 -20.22
CA VAL A 110 -5.28 -15.30 -20.80
C VAL A 110 -4.09 -15.83 -19.98
N ILE A 111 -3.11 -14.99 -19.65
CA ILE A 111 -1.94 -15.44 -18.86
C ILE A 111 -2.32 -15.82 -17.43
N SER A 112 -3.36 -15.21 -16.84
CA SER A 112 -3.87 -15.60 -15.51
C SER A 112 -4.37 -17.05 -15.48
N VAL A 113 -5.00 -17.50 -16.57
CA VAL A 113 -5.49 -18.88 -16.72
C VAL A 113 -4.33 -19.82 -17.02
N ILE A 114 -3.44 -19.45 -17.95
CA ILE A 114 -2.31 -20.29 -18.36
C ILE A 114 -1.36 -20.56 -17.19
N GLU A 115 -0.99 -19.54 -16.43
CA GLU A 115 -0.04 -19.66 -15.31
C GLU A 115 -0.75 -20.03 -13.99
N SER A 116 -2.07 -20.19 -13.99
CA SER A 116 -2.89 -20.38 -12.78
C SER A 116 -2.58 -19.33 -11.69
N ASN A 117 -2.21 -18.11 -12.11
CA ASN A 117 -1.81 -17.03 -11.24
C ASN A 117 -2.89 -15.94 -11.24
N PHE A 118 -3.74 -15.98 -10.21
CA PHE A 118 -4.86 -15.06 -10.03
C PHE A 118 -4.41 -13.60 -9.90
N TRP A 119 -3.16 -13.32 -9.55
CA TRP A 119 -2.66 -11.94 -9.44
C TRP A 119 -2.75 -11.20 -10.78
N TYR A 120 -2.49 -11.86 -11.91
CA TYR A 120 -2.63 -11.26 -13.24
C TYR A 120 -4.07 -10.85 -13.54
N PHE A 121 -5.04 -11.64 -13.09
CA PHE A 121 -6.46 -11.31 -13.19
C PHE A 121 -6.81 -10.08 -12.33
N PHE A 122 -6.27 -9.98 -11.11
CA PHE A 122 -6.48 -8.80 -10.27
C PHE A 122 -5.82 -7.54 -10.83
N VAL A 123 -4.64 -7.63 -11.47
CA VAL A 123 -4.02 -6.49 -12.19
C VAL A 123 -4.99 -5.95 -13.23
N MET A 124 -5.55 -6.85 -14.06
CA MET A 124 -6.53 -6.49 -15.09
C MET A 124 -7.78 -5.86 -14.46
N LEU A 125 -8.37 -6.50 -13.44
CA LEU A 125 -9.60 -6.03 -12.81
C LEU A 125 -9.43 -4.64 -12.20
N LEU A 126 -8.33 -4.38 -11.49
CA LEU A 126 -8.05 -3.10 -10.85
C LEU A 126 -7.78 -1.99 -11.89
N TYR A 127 -7.08 -2.31 -12.98
CA TYR A 127 -6.93 -1.37 -14.09
C TYR A 127 -8.29 -1.02 -14.71
N LEU A 128 -9.14 -2.02 -14.95
CA LEU A 128 -10.48 -1.81 -15.48
C LEU A 128 -11.33 -0.93 -14.55
N MET A 129 -11.30 -1.18 -13.24
CA MET A 129 -11.99 -0.34 -12.24
C MET A 129 -11.44 1.09 -12.23
N ALA A 130 -10.12 1.26 -12.37
CA ALA A 130 -9.51 2.59 -12.48
C ALA A 130 -9.98 3.34 -13.74
N GLN A 131 -10.10 2.67 -14.89
CA GLN A 131 -10.62 3.28 -16.12
C GLN A 131 -12.12 3.57 -16.02
N ALA A 132 -12.91 2.61 -15.54
CA ALA A 132 -14.36 2.77 -15.36
C ALA A 132 -14.66 3.96 -14.43
N SER A 133 -13.88 4.13 -13.35
CA SER A 133 -14.06 5.27 -12.45
C SER A 133 -13.94 6.61 -13.18
N LEU A 134 -13.04 6.77 -14.16
CA LEU A 134 -12.93 8.00 -14.95
C LEU A 134 -14.15 8.20 -15.87
N SER A 135 -14.65 7.12 -16.50
CA SER A 135 -15.78 7.18 -17.43
C SER A 135 -17.11 7.49 -16.75
N TYR A 136 -17.38 6.93 -15.57
CA TYR A 136 -18.64 7.14 -14.84
C TYR A 136 -18.71 8.44 -14.04
N GLY A 137 -17.60 9.18 -13.97
CA GLY A 137 -17.41 10.28 -13.03
C GLY A 137 -18.10 11.60 -13.31
N HIS A 138 -18.93 11.70 -14.33
CA HIS A 138 -19.33 12.98 -14.92
C HIS A 138 -20.20 13.87 -14.00
N GLN A 139 -20.81 13.32 -12.95
CA GLN A 139 -21.70 14.06 -12.04
C GLN A 139 -21.08 14.46 -10.69
N ASN A 140 -19.94 13.89 -10.26
CA ASN A 140 -19.38 14.19 -8.92
C ASN A 140 -17.83 14.14 -8.90
N SER A 141 -17.19 15.16 -9.46
CA SER A 141 -15.77 15.12 -9.84
C SER A 141 -14.80 14.77 -8.71
N LYS A 142 -15.06 15.19 -7.47
CA LYS A 142 -14.19 14.91 -6.31
C LYS A 142 -14.22 13.43 -5.91
N TRP A 143 -15.37 12.78 -5.98
CA TRP A 143 -15.50 11.37 -5.58
C TRP A 143 -14.88 10.45 -6.63
N THR A 144 -15.12 10.77 -7.90
CA THR A 144 -14.50 10.14 -9.07
C THR A 144 -12.97 10.14 -8.99
N GLU A 145 -12.37 11.30 -8.71
CA GLU A 145 -10.92 11.42 -8.66
C GLU A 145 -10.31 10.58 -7.53
N ARG A 146 -10.99 10.54 -6.37
CA ARG A 146 -10.57 9.70 -5.24
C ARG A 146 -10.65 8.21 -5.56
N MET A 147 -11.76 7.76 -6.19
CA MET A 147 -11.91 6.35 -6.58
C MET A 147 -10.90 5.96 -7.66
N HIS A 148 -10.65 6.84 -8.63
CA HIS A 148 -9.60 6.61 -9.63
C HIS A 148 -8.23 6.47 -8.98
N LEU A 149 -7.84 7.40 -8.12
CA LEU A 149 -6.56 7.33 -7.39
C LEU A 149 -6.46 6.05 -6.54
N LEU A 150 -7.54 5.66 -5.88
CA LEU A 150 -7.60 4.42 -5.09
C LEU A 150 -7.35 3.19 -5.96
N PHE A 151 -8.16 2.99 -7.01
CA PHE A 151 -8.02 1.81 -7.89
C PHE A 151 -6.69 1.80 -8.62
N PHE A 152 -6.15 2.97 -8.98
CA PHE A 152 -4.86 3.08 -9.63
C PHE A 152 -3.70 2.76 -8.69
N THR A 153 -3.79 3.17 -7.42
CA THR A 153 -2.83 2.78 -6.39
C THR A 153 -2.87 1.28 -6.15
N LEU A 154 -4.08 0.71 -6.06
CA LEU A 154 -4.28 -0.73 -5.94
C LEU A 154 -3.72 -1.48 -7.18
N PHE A 155 -3.93 -0.95 -8.38
CA PHE A 155 -3.36 -1.49 -9.61
C PHE A 155 -1.83 -1.62 -9.52
N PHE A 156 -1.12 -0.57 -9.11
CA PHE A 156 0.34 -0.65 -8.95
C PHE A 156 0.78 -1.59 -7.83
N LEU A 157 0.01 -1.66 -6.75
CA LEU A 157 0.27 -2.58 -5.65
C LEU A 157 0.19 -4.04 -6.09
N VAL A 158 -0.92 -4.39 -6.75
CA VAL A 158 -1.13 -5.75 -7.27
C VAL A 158 -0.17 -6.05 -8.41
N SER A 159 0.15 -5.07 -9.27
CA SER A 159 1.17 -5.22 -10.31
C SER A 159 2.55 -5.51 -9.72
N SER A 160 2.92 -4.86 -8.61
CA SER A 160 4.17 -5.17 -7.93
C SER A 160 4.22 -6.58 -7.38
N LYS A 161 3.13 -7.06 -6.79
CA LYS A 161 3.06 -8.43 -6.29
C LYS A 161 3.11 -9.43 -7.45
N ALA A 162 2.37 -9.16 -8.54
CA ALA A 162 2.37 -9.97 -9.75
C ALA A 162 3.73 -10.06 -10.45
N VAL A 163 4.50 -8.97 -10.44
CA VAL A 163 5.80 -8.87 -11.13
C VAL A 163 6.95 -9.40 -10.26
N THR A 164 7.00 -9.01 -8.99
CA THR A 164 8.18 -9.23 -8.15
C THR A 164 8.03 -10.42 -7.21
N ASP A 165 6.80 -10.90 -7.00
CA ASP A 165 6.39 -11.76 -5.87
C ASP A 165 6.77 -11.19 -4.47
N ARG A 166 7.28 -9.96 -4.42
CA ARG A 166 7.77 -9.30 -3.22
C ARG A 166 6.83 -8.17 -2.83
N ASN A 167 6.74 -7.92 -1.52
CA ASN A 167 5.84 -6.89 -0.95
C ASN A 167 6.44 -5.47 -1.04
N VAL A 168 7.25 -5.18 -2.07
CA VAL A 168 8.01 -3.92 -2.22
C VAL A 168 7.11 -2.70 -2.12
N VAL A 169 5.99 -2.69 -2.85
CA VAL A 169 5.08 -1.54 -2.84
C VAL A 169 4.40 -1.37 -1.49
N VAL A 170 3.91 -2.46 -0.88
CA VAL A 170 3.22 -2.37 0.40
C VAL A 170 4.16 -1.94 1.52
N ASN A 171 5.38 -2.48 1.54
CA ASN A 171 6.45 -2.01 2.42
C ASN A 171 6.76 -0.54 2.18
N GLY A 172 6.77 -0.07 0.93
CA GLY A 172 6.93 1.34 0.60
C GLY A 172 5.80 2.23 1.13
N ILE A 173 4.55 1.78 1.02
CA ILE A 173 3.38 2.50 1.57
C ILE A 173 3.46 2.54 3.10
N LEU A 174 3.78 1.41 3.75
CA LEU A 174 3.95 1.35 5.20
C LEU A 174 5.07 2.28 5.64
N LEU A 175 6.21 2.28 4.95
CA LEU A 175 7.35 3.15 5.20
C LEU A 175 6.96 4.64 5.07
N GLY A 176 6.18 4.98 4.04
CA GLY A 176 5.66 6.33 3.84
C GLY A 176 4.70 6.76 4.95
N SER A 177 3.76 5.90 5.33
CA SER A 177 2.77 6.17 6.38
C SER A 177 3.41 6.35 7.76
N THR A 178 4.33 5.46 8.13
CA THR A 178 5.08 5.51 9.39
C THR A 178 6.06 6.67 9.41
N GLY A 179 6.73 6.98 8.29
CA GLY A 179 7.59 8.15 8.16
C GLY A 179 6.82 9.48 8.30
N HIS A 180 5.66 9.59 7.65
CA HIS A 180 4.76 10.74 7.83
C HIS A 180 4.30 10.87 9.30
N ALA A 181 3.97 9.76 9.95
CA ALA A 181 3.58 9.76 11.35
C ALA A 181 4.73 10.20 12.26
N LEU A 182 5.96 9.70 12.06
CA LEU A 182 7.15 10.10 12.82
C LEU A 182 7.45 11.59 12.75
N VAL A 183 7.27 12.21 11.57
CA VAL A 183 7.46 13.67 11.41
C VAL A 183 6.32 14.48 12.05
N SER A 184 5.13 13.90 12.14
CA SER A 184 3.93 14.58 12.64
C SER A 184 3.69 14.42 14.15
N VAL A 185 4.27 13.39 14.76
CA VAL A 185 4.08 13.05 16.18
C VAL A 185 5.28 13.51 16.99
N SER A 186 5.04 14.37 17.99
CA SER A 186 6.11 14.85 18.88
C SER A 186 6.52 13.75 19.87
N PRO A 187 7.80 13.34 19.92
CA PRO A 187 8.26 12.26 20.81
C PRO A 187 8.13 12.63 22.29
N PHE A 188 8.14 13.92 22.63
CA PHE A 188 8.00 14.38 24.01
C PHE A 188 6.55 14.42 24.49
N GLN A 189 5.58 14.56 23.57
CA GLN A 189 4.16 14.62 23.91
C GLN A 189 3.50 13.25 23.82
N HIS A 190 3.93 12.42 22.86
CA HIS A 190 3.33 11.12 22.55
C HIS A 190 4.43 10.06 22.39
N PRO A 191 5.15 9.72 23.48
CA PRO A 191 6.31 8.83 23.41
C PRO A 191 5.93 7.42 22.96
N TYR A 192 4.74 6.93 23.32
CA TYR A 192 4.32 5.57 23.00
C TYR A 192 3.91 5.42 21.53
N ALA A 193 3.12 6.35 21.02
CA ALA A 193 2.73 6.42 19.61
C ALA A 193 3.95 6.68 18.72
N PHE A 194 4.88 7.55 19.15
CA PHE A 194 6.13 7.76 18.44
C PHE A 194 6.94 6.45 18.36
N CYS A 195 7.06 5.72 19.46
CA CYS A 195 7.75 4.43 19.47
C CYS A 195 7.08 3.38 18.58
N ALA A 196 5.74 3.29 18.60
CA ALA A 196 4.99 2.43 17.68
C ALA A 196 5.27 2.77 16.21
N CYS A 197 5.29 4.07 15.87
CA CYS A 197 5.61 4.54 14.51
C CYS A 197 7.07 4.21 14.13
N ALA A 198 8.01 4.32 15.07
CA ALA A 198 9.41 3.98 14.84
C ALA A 198 9.59 2.49 14.55
N VAL A 199 8.93 1.62 15.33
CA VAL A 199 8.89 0.17 15.09
C VAL A 199 8.29 -0.14 13.72
N GLY A 200 7.16 0.49 13.37
CA GLY A 200 6.55 0.32 12.04
C GLY A 200 7.47 0.75 10.91
N PHE A 201 8.18 1.86 11.07
CA PHE A 201 9.17 2.35 10.11
C PHE A 201 10.33 1.37 9.95
N CYS A 202 10.90 0.87 11.05
CA CYS A 202 11.95 -0.14 11.03
C CYS A 202 11.50 -1.43 10.34
N HIS A 203 10.28 -1.89 10.61
CA HIS A 203 9.71 -3.06 9.95
C HIS A 203 9.57 -2.86 8.43
N ALA A 204 8.99 -1.74 8.02
CA ALA A 204 8.81 -1.40 6.61
C ALA A 204 10.14 -1.26 5.87
N PHE A 205 11.13 -0.65 6.53
CA PHE A 205 12.49 -0.52 6.00
C PHE A 205 13.17 -1.88 5.87
N ALA A 206 13.07 -2.74 6.89
CA ALA A 206 13.59 -4.11 6.84
C ALA A 206 12.97 -4.91 5.70
N GLY A 207 11.65 -4.86 5.56
CA GLY A 207 10.93 -5.53 4.48
C GLY A 207 11.31 -5.00 3.10
N LEU A 208 11.58 -3.69 2.97
CA LEU A 208 12.05 -3.10 1.73
C LEU A 208 13.49 -3.52 1.41
N VAL A 209 14.39 -3.52 2.41
CA VAL A 209 15.77 -3.98 2.26
C VAL A 209 15.80 -5.45 1.87
N GLU A 210 15.07 -6.33 2.54
CA GLU A 210 14.96 -7.75 2.17
C GLU A 210 14.39 -7.92 0.75
N SER A 211 13.44 -7.07 0.36
CA SER A 211 12.87 -7.13 -0.98
C SER A 211 13.81 -6.60 -2.08
N ILE A 212 14.90 -5.90 -1.75
CA ILE A 212 15.84 -5.30 -2.73
C ILE A 212 17.21 -5.98 -2.68
N ALA A 213 17.74 -6.20 -1.49
CA ALA A 213 19.00 -6.89 -1.26
C ALA A 213 18.84 -8.40 -1.46
N CYS A 214 19.90 -9.07 -1.92
CA CYS A 214 19.92 -10.53 -1.97
C CYS A 214 20.00 -11.10 -0.56
N GLU A 215 19.47 -12.32 -0.34
CA GLU A 215 19.30 -12.99 0.95
C GLU A 215 20.47 -12.79 1.93
N ASP A 216 20.30 -11.89 2.89
CA ASP A 216 21.20 -11.72 4.03
C ASP A 216 20.49 -12.21 5.29
N ARG A 217 21.09 -13.18 5.98
CA ARG A 217 20.53 -13.76 7.22
C ARG A 217 20.24 -12.67 8.27
N CYS A 218 21.04 -11.61 8.28
CA CYS A 218 20.84 -10.48 9.19
C CYS A 218 19.53 -9.74 8.90
N ALA A 219 19.24 -9.48 7.61
CA ALA A 219 18.02 -8.79 7.19
C ALA A 219 16.76 -9.62 7.52
N THR A 220 16.79 -10.93 7.28
CA THR A 220 15.67 -11.83 7.60
C THR A 220 15.42 -11.92 9.11
N CYS A 221 16.48 -12.01 9.93
CA CYS A 221 16.36 -11.99 11.39
C CYS A 221 15.75 -10.66 11.88
N PHE A 222 16.27 -9.53 11.38
CA PHE A 222 15.75 -8.21 11.73
C PHE A 222 14.29 -8.00 11.30
N LYS A 223 13.91 -8.47 10.11
CA LYS A 223 12.50 -8.45 9.66
C LYS A 223 11.62 -9.30 10.58
N ARG A 224 12.06 -10.51 10.97
CA ARG A 224 11.30 -11.38 11.86
C ARG A 224 11.04 -10.72 13.22
N LEU A 225 12.07 -10.08 13.80
CA LEU A 225 11.94 -9.35 15.07
C LEU A 225 11.00 -8.14 14.95
N THR A 226 11.17 -7.33 13.91
CA THR A 226 10.31 -6.16 13.70
C THR A 226 8.86 -6.54 13.37
N CYS A 227 8.64 -7.69 12.73
CA CYS A 227 7.32 -8.28 12.48
C CYS A 227 6.61 -8.66 13.79
N SER A 228 7.31 -9.26 14.74
CA SER A 228 6.78 -9.46 16.10
C SER A 228 6.38 -8.17 16.78
N CYS A 229 7.26 -7.17 16.71
CA CYS A 229 7.03 -5.89 17.36
C CYS A 229 5.83 -5.15 16.73
N ILE A 230 5.71 -5.08 15.40
CA ILE A 230 4.57 -4.41 14.76
C ILE A 230 3.23 -5.09 15.10
N GLU A 231 3.23 -6.42 15.24
CA GLU A 231 2.02 -7.16 15.60
C GLU A 231 1.59 -6.96 17.05
N MET A 232 2.54 -6.99 17.97
CA MET A 232 2.26 -7.06 19.40
C MET A 232 2.41 -5.74 20.14
N MET A 233 3.27 -4.84 19.66
CA MET A 233 3.60 -3.60 20.35
C MET A 233 2.80 -2.40 19.83
N THR A 234 2.47 -2.38 18.54
CA THR A 234 1.87 -1.19 17.90
C THR A 234 0.55 -0.78 18.53
N LEU A 235 -0.44 -1.68 18.57
CA LEU A 235 -1.77 -1.32 19.05
C LEU A 235 -1.81 -0.98 20.55
N PRO A 236 -1.17 -1.75 21.45
CA PRO A 236 -1.10 -1.38 22.86
C PRO A 236 -0.42 -0.04 23.11
N MET A 237 0.68 0.27 22.41
CA MET A 237 1.35 1.56 22.57
C MET A 237 0.49 2.73 22.12
N LEU A 238 -0.24 2.57 21.01
CA LEU A 238 -1.21 3.57 20.56
C LEU A 238 -2.33 3.74 21.58
N ASN A 239 -2.86 2.64 22.12
CA ASN A 239 -3.89 2.69 23.15
C ASN A 239 -3.42 3.43 24.41
N ILE A 240 -2.18 3.20 24.88
CA ILE A 240 -1.63 3.94 26.04
C ILE A 240 -1.72 5.45 25.81
N ASP A 241 -1.22 5.95 24.68
CA ASP A 241 -1.25 7.38 24.38
C ASP A 241 -2.68 7.92 24.20
N PHE A 242 -3.60 7.12 23.61
CA PHE A 242 -5.00 7.53 23.46
C PHE A 242 -5.73 7.58 24.80
N TYR A 243 -5.53 6.60 25.67
CA TYR A 243 -6.15 6.59 27.00
C TYR A 243 -5.58 7.66 27.93
N LEU A 244 -4.28 7.94 27.86
CA LEU A 244 -3.67 9.06 28.62
C LEU A 244 -4.24 10.41 28.19
N LYS A 245 -4.74 10.53 26.95
CA LYS A 245 -5.40 11.72 26.44
C LYS A 245 -6.90 11.75 26.72
N SER A 246 -7.54 10.60 26.80
CA SER A 246 -8.98 10.46 27.03
C SER A 246 -9.41 10.89 28.43
N GLU A 247 -10.69 11.20 28.59
CA GLU A 247 -11.32 11.34 29.92
C GLU A 247 -11.51 9.98 30.62
N GLN A 248 -11.22 8.87 29.93
CA GLN A 248 -11.35 7.51 30.44
C GLN A 248 -10.16 7.16 31.37
N SER A 249 -10.40 6.25 32.30
CA SER A 249 -9.53 6.06 33.47
C SER A 249 -8.08 5.65 33.13
N SER A 250 -7.10 6.31 33.77
CA SER A 250 -5.66 5.97 33.65
C SER A 250 -5.28 4.51 34.00
N PRO A 251 -6.01 3.76 34.85
CA PRO A 251 -5.75 2.32 35.06
C PRO A 251 -5.89 1.47 33.80
N LEU A 252 -6.76 1.85 32.85
CA LEU A 252 -6.87 1.14 31.57
C LEU A 252 -5.61 1.30 30.72
N ALA A 253 -4.99 2.48 30.72
CA ALA A 253 -3.70 2.71 30.06
C ALA A 253 -2.60 1.79 30.62
N LEU A 254 -2.55 1.62 31.94
CA LEU A 254 -1.64 0.67 32.60
C LEU A 254 -1.93 -0.78 32.21
N GLY A 255 -3.20 -1.15 32.05
CA GLY A 255 -3.62 -2.47 31.58
C GLY A 255 -3.07 -2.80 30.19
N HIS A 256 -2.97 -1.82 29.29
CA HIS A 256 -2.33 -2.03 28.00
C HIS A 256 -0.87 -2.39 28.15
N GLY A 257 -0.11 -1.75 29.06
CA GLY A 257 1.30 -2.02 29.33
C GLY A 257 1.64 -3.48 29.66
N LEU A 258 0.66 -4.30 30.05
CA LEU A 258 0.82 -5.75 30.23
C LEU A 258 1.15 -6.49 28.93
N PHE A 259 0.98 -5.87 27.75
CA PHE A 259 1.36 -6.43 26.45
C PHE A 259 2.85 -6.80 26.36
N VAL A 260 3.69 -6.18 27.20
CA VAL A 260 5.13 -6.44 27.28
C VAL A 260 5.42 -7.89 27.63
N VAL A 261 4.57 -8.55 28.43
CA VAL A 261 4.76 -9.95 28.83
C VAL A 261 4.61 -10.89 27.63
N PRO A 262 3.48 -10.91 26.88
CA PRO A 262 3.36 -11.64 25.62
C PRO A 262 4.46 -11.32 24.60
N LEU A 263 4.83 -10.04 24.44
CA LEU A 263 5.89 -9.62 23.52
C LEU A 263 7.25 -10.22 23.92
N ALA A 264 7.59 -10.22 25.21
CA ALA A 264 8.85 -10.78 25.69
C ALA A 264 8.94 -12.28 25.40
N PHE A 265 7.86 -13.04 25.63
CA PHE A 265 7.82 -14.46 25.29
C PHE A 265 7.98 -14.69 23.78
N ASP A 266 7.27 -13.93 22.93
CA ASP A 266 7.36 -14.06 21.47
C ASP A 266 8.76 -13.68 20.92
N LEU A 267 9.43 -12.69 21.50
CA LEU A 267 10.80 -12.35 21.11
C LEU A 267 11.81 -13.41 21.56
N LEU A 268 11.67 -13.95 22.78
CA LEU A 268 12.54 -15.00 23.30
C LEU A 268 12.49 -16.27 22.46
N THR A 269 11.30 -16.68 22.02
CA THR A 269 11.15 -17.85 21.14
C THR A 269 11.80 -17.61 19.78
N LYS A 270 11.69 -16.41 19.20
CA LYS A 270 12.24 -16.07 17.88
C LYS A 270 13.75 -15.86 17.82
N VAL A 271 14.39 -15.55 18.94
CA VAL A 271 15.86 -15.43 19.06
C VAL A 271 16.53 -16.78 19.31
N SER A 272 15.77 -17.81 19.73
CA SER A 272 16.32 -19.13 20.05
C SER A 272 16.82 -19.89 18.80
N PRO A 273 17.99 -20.57 18.85
CA PRO A 273 18.50 -21.36 17.73
C PRO A 273 17.69 -22.64 17.42
N ASN A 274 16.75 -23.02 18.30
CA ASN A 274 15.85 -24.19 18.13
C ASN A 274 14.40 -23.79 17.82
N ALA A 275 14.17 -22.61 17.23
CA ALA A 275 12.88 -21.94 17.09
C ALA A 275 11.91 -22.51 16.04
N ASP A 276 12.02 -23.77 15.65
CA ASP A 276 11.22 -24.33 14.55
C ASP A 276 9.79 -24.70 14.96
N VAL A 277 9.44 -24.61 16.24
CA VAL A 277 8.08 -24.89 16.74
C VAL A 277 7.61 -23.75 17.64
N GLU A 278 6.80 -22.86 17.07
CA GLU A 278 6.03 -21.88 17.84
C GLU A 278 4.94 -22.63 18.63
N ASP A 279 5.01 -22.57 19.95
CA ASP A 279 4.10 -23.33 20.82
C ASP A 279 2.67 -22.75 20.76
N ILE A 280 1.65 -23.62 20.67
CA ILE A 280 0.23 -23.24 20.47
C ILE A 280 -0.25 -22.25 21.55
N SER A 281 0.29 -22.40 22.76
CA SER A 281 0.04 -21.53 23.92
C SER A 281 0.48 -20.07 23.67
N THR A 282 1.64 -19.88 23.04
CA THR A 282 2.22 -18.57 22.73
C THR A 282 1.41 -17.87 21.65
N GLN A 283 0.99 -18.62 20.62
CA GLN A 283 0.13 -18.10 19.56
C GLN A 283 -1.25 -17.68 20.08
N THR A 284 -1.85 -18.46 20.97
CA THR A 284 -3.15 -18.12 21.58
C THR A 284 -3.06 -16.84 22.42
N LEU A 285 -2.01 -16.71 23.24
CA LEU A 285 -1.77 -15.51 24.04
C LEU A 285 -1.57 -14.26 23.17
N LYS A 286 -0.86 -14.42 22.05
CA LYS A 286 -0.64 -13.38 21.04
C LYS A 286 -1.96 -12.88 20.45
N ASP A 287 -2.81 -13.80 19.97
CA ASP A 287 -4.07 -13.46 19.33
C ASP A 287 -5.06 -12.82 20.33
N LEU A 288 -5.12 -13.32 21.58
CA LEU A 288 -5.91 -12.71 22.65
C LEU A 288 -5.43 -11.30 22.99
N THR A 289 -4.11 -11.08 23.03
CA THR A 289 -3.52 -9.76 23.28
C THR A 289 -3.92 -8.79 22.18
N ILE A 290 -3.78 -9.18 20.91
CA ILE A 290 -4.17 -8.33 19.78
C ILE A 290 -5.68 -8.03 19.80
N LEU A 291 -6.51 -9.06 20.00
CA LEU A 291 -7.97 -8.89 20.06
C LEU A 291 -8.39 -7.95 21.19
N GLY A 292 -7.82 -8.14 22.39
CA GLY A 292 -8.12 -7.30 23.55
C GLY A 292 -7.79 -5.82 23.29
N ASN A 293 -6.69 -5.54 22.60
CA ASN A 293 -6.32 -4.17 22.23
C ASN A 293 -7.21 -3.59 21.13
N ILE A 294 -7.68 -4.39 20.17
CA ILE A 294 -8.67 -3.96 19.16
C ILE A 294 -10.00 -3.63 19.83
N VAL A 295 -10.50 -4.51 20.71
CA VAL A 295 -11.75 -4.30 21.44
C VAL A 295 -11.66 -3.08 22.35
N SER A 296 -10.52 -2.86 23.00
CA SER A 296 -10.30 -1.68 23.82
C SER A 296 -10.28 -0.38 23.00
N LEU A 297 -9.63 -0.37 21.83
CA LEU A 297 -9.67 0.80 20.94
C LEU A 297 -11.10 1.05 20.42
N LEU A 298 -11.88 -0.01 20.18
CA LEU A 298 -13.29 0.09 19.80
C LEU A 298 -14.15 0.67 20.93
N PHE A 299 -13.91 0.25 22.17
CA PHE A 299 -14.57 0.82 23.34
C PHE A 299 -14.26 2.32 23.46
N LEU A 300 -13.00 2.72 23.28
CA LEU A 300 -12.62 4.12 23.29
C LEU A 300 -13.27 4.90 22.14
N ALA A 301 -13.30 4.33 20.94
CA ALA A 301 -13.96 4.92 19.76
C ALA A 301 -15.45 5.17 19.99
N ALA A 302 -16.15 4.21 20.61
CA ALA A 302 -17.57 4.30 20.92
C ALA A 302 -17.83 5.36 22.01
N ASN A 303 -17.04 5.36 23.08
CA ASN A 303 -17.23 6.27 24.20
C ASN A 303 -16.92 7.73 23.86
N GLU A 304 -15.88 7.98 23.06
CA GLU A 304 -15.54 9.34 22.61
C GLU A 304 -16.28 9.75 21.33
N ASN A 305 -17.11 8.87 20.76
CA ASN A 305 -17.76 9.07 19.46
C ASN A 305 -16.77 9.52 18.36
N ASN A 306 -15.57 8.92 18.36
CA ASN A 306 -14.46 9.33 17.50
C ASN A 306 -14.32 8.40 16.30
N ALA A 307 -14.77 8.86 15.14
CA ALA A 307 -14.71 8.10 13.89
C ALA A 307 -13.28 7.71 13.48
N VAL A 308 -12.25 8.49 13.85
CA VAL A 308 -10.85 8.18 13.52
C VAL A 308 -10.40 6.93 14.28
N TYR A 309 -10.74 6.82 15.57
CA TYR A 309 -10.46 5.60 16.34
C TYR A 309 -11.22 4.41 15.75
N GLY A 310 -12.48 4.58 15.32
CA GLY A 310 -13.24 3.54 14.63
C GLY A 310 -12.55 3.05 13.35
N MET A 311 -12.01 3.96 12.53
CA MET A 311 -11.22 3.59 11.35
C MET A 311 -9.92 2.87 11.71
N MET A 312 -9.28 3.25 12.81
CA MET A 312 -8.09 2.55 13.32
C MET A 312 -8.41 1.14 13.82
N VAL A 313 -9.56 0.92 14.46
CA VAL A 313 -10.05 -0.42 14.83
C VAL A 313 -10.18 -1.29 13.59
N LEU A 314 -10.85 -0.77 12.54
CA LEU A 314 -11.02 -1.50 11.29
C LEU A 314 -9.66 -1.83 10.65
N ALA A 315 -8.73 -0.86 10.62
CA ALA A 315 -7.39 -1.06 10.08
C ALA A 315 -6.61 -2.15 10.85
N ALA A 316 -6.65 -2.13 12.19
CA ALA A 316 -6.00 -3.13 13.02
C ALA A 316 -6.62 -4.52 12.88
N PHE A 317 -7.96 -4.59 12.77
CA PHE A 317 -8.66 -5.84 12.50
C PHE A 317 -8.30 -6.42 11.13
N ILE A 318 -8.24 -5.59 10.09
CA ILE A 318 -7.79 -5.99 8.75
C ILE A 318 -6.34 -6.47 8.79
N ALA A 319 -5.46 -5.75 9.50
CA ALA A 319 -4.05 -6.08 9.58
C ALA A 319 -3.80 -7.49 10.14
N LYS A 320 -4.60 -7.93 11.14
CA LYS A 320 -4.44 -9.24 11.76
C LYS A 320 -5.38 -10.30 11.21
N TYR A 321 -6.69 -10.10 11.37
CA TYR A 321 -7.70 -11.10 11.04
C TYR A 321 -8.06 -11.05 9.55
N GLY A 322 -8.09 -9.85 8.96
CA GLY A 322 -8.27 -9.70 7.51
C GLY A 322 -7.15 -10.39 6.74
N ALA A 323 -5.90 -10.23 7.18
CA ALA A 323 -4.75 -10.94 6.63
C ALA A 323 -4.92 -12.46 6.68
N MET A 324 -5.28 -13.02 7.85
CA MET A 324 -5.51 -14.45 8.02
C MET A 324 -6.65 -14.98 7.13
N ILE A 325 -7.78 -14.29 7.07
CA ILE A 325 -8.92 -14.68 6.24
C ILE A 325 -8.54 -14.65 4.76
N MET A 326 -7.87 -13.58 4.32
CA MET A 326 -7.47 -13.43 2.93
C MET A 326 -6.45 -14.48 2.53
N ASP A 327 -5.50 -14.84 3.41
CA ASP A 327 -4.52 -15.89 3.11
C ASP A 327 -5.18 -17.28 2.97
N ASN A 328 -6.23 -17.55 3.74
CA ASN A 328 -7.03 -18.78 3.62
C ASN A 328 -7.83 -18.86 2.31
N ILE A 329 -8.30 -17.71 1.79
CA ILE A 329 -9.04 -17.66 0.52
C ILE A 329 -8.05 -17.67 -0.66
N ILE A 330 -6.95 -16.94 -0.51
CA ILE A 330 -5.97 -16.65 -1.54
C ILE A 330 -4.58 -16.72 -0.91
N ALA A 331 -3.94 -17.90 -1.03
CA ALA A 331 -2.63 -18.17 -0.45
C ALA A 331 -1.58 -17.12 -0.87
N GLY A 332 -0.80 -16.65 0.09
CA GLY A 332 0.27 -15.67 -0.13
C GLY A 332 -0.18 -14.21 -0.15
N THR A 333 -1.45 -13.93 0.19
CA THR A 333 -1.97 -12.56 0.31
C THR A 333 -1.88 -12.00 1.72
N GLY A 334 -1.74 -12.85 2.75
CA GLY A 334 -1.82 -12.44 4.14
C GLY A 334 -0.86 -11.32 4.51
N GLU A 335 0.43 -11.46 4.16
CA GLU A 335 1.44 -10.43 4.45
C GLU A 335 1.13 -9.08 3.78
N CYS A 336 0.67 -9.09 2.52
CA CYS A 336 0.26 -7.88 1.82
C CYS A 336 -0.90 -7.16 2.52
N ILE A 337 -1.94 -7.91 2.90
CA ILE A 337 -3.12 -7.36 3.57
C ILE A 337 -2.75 -6.85 4.97
N GLY A 338 -1.88 -7.57 5.68
CA GLY A 338 -1.35 -7.17 6.97
C GLY A 338 -0.64 -5.82 6.91
N LEU A 339 0.35 -5.70 6.02
CA LEU A 339 1.11 -4.46 5.79
C LEU A 339 0.20 -3.31 5.34
N LEU A 340 -0.82 -3.56 4.53
CA LEU A 340 -1.82 -2.56 4.14
C LEU A 340 -2.64 -2.07 5.34
N GLY A 341 -3.12 -2.99 6.18
CA GLY A 341 -3.84 -2.65 7.41
C GLY A 341 -3.00 -1.79 8.35
N TYR A 342 -1.73 -2.16 8.56
CA TYR A 342 -0.79 -1.34 9.32
C TYR A 342 -0.51 0.02 8.69
N SER A 343 -0.42 0.08 7.36
CA SER A 343 -0.20 1.35 6.64
C SER A 343 -1.33 2.34 6.89
N VAL A 344 -2.59 1.87 6.83
CA VAL A 344 -3.76 2.69 7.15
C VAL A 344 -3.75 3.08 8.63
N LEU A 345 -3.47 2.13 9.53
CA LEU A 345 -3.39 2.38 10.96
C LEU A 345 -2.40 3.51 11.28
N PHE A 346 -1.16 3.42 10.81
CA PHE A 346 -0.13 4.44 11.03
C PHE A 346 -0.44 5.76 10.33
N GLY A 347 -1.03 5.72 9.14
CA GLY A 347 -1.49 6.92 8.43
C GLY A 347 -2.54 7.73 9.22
N LEU A 348 -3.34 7.06 10.07
CA LEU A 348 -4.37 7.69 10.89
C LEU A 348 -3.83 8.25 12.23
N VAL A 349 -2.65 7.80 12.70
CA VAL A 349 -2.11 8.20 14.02
C VAL A 349 -2.02 9.72 14.20
N PRO A 350 -1.48 10.52 13.26
CA PRO A 350 -1.43 11.97 13.43
C PRO A 350 -2.81 12.62 13.54
N MET A 351 -3.82 12.08 12.85
CA MET A 351 -5.18 12.60 12.90
C MET A 351 -5.86 12.24 14.23
N ALA A 352 -5.66 11.01 14.69
CA ALA A 352 -6.13 10.52 15.99
C ALA A 352 -5.60 11.38 17.14
N LEU A 353 -4.30 11.68 17.11
CA LEU A 353 -3.66 12.53 18.12
C LEU A 353 -4.03 14.02 18.01
N LYS A 354 -4.45 14.53 16.85
CA LYS A 354 -4.92 15.92 16.71
C LYS A 354 -6.38 16.12 17.16
N ASN A 355 -7.23 15.13 16.94
CA ASN A 355 -8.66 15.27 17.23
C ASN A 355 -8.97 15.35 18.73
N GLY A 356 -8.21 14.68 19.60
CA GLY A 356 -8.46 14.77 21.05
C GLY A 356 -8.10 16.13 21.69
N THR A 357 -7.60 17.11 20.93
CA THR A 357 -7.16 18.42 21.49
C THR A 357 -8.28 19.46 21.47
N HIS A 358 -9.37 19.22 20.74
CA HIS A 358 -10.48 20.16 20.61
C HIS A 358 -11.54 20.05 21.73
N THR A 359 -11.48 19.03 22.59
CA THR A 359 -12.45 18.83 23.68
C THR A 359 -12.06 19.48 25.01
N LEU A 360 -10.84 20.04 25.14
CA LEU A 360 -10.36 20.66 26.39
C LEU A 360 -10.50 22.19 26.45
N VAL A 361 -11.24 22.82 25.52
CA VAL A 361 -11.46 24.29 25.49
C VAL A 361 -12.95 24.66 25.41
N SER A 362 -13.85 23.85 25.97
CA SER A 362 -15.27 24.24 26.13
C SER A 362 -15.67 24.30 27.59
#